data_AF-A0A925D3K1-F1
#
_entry.id   AF-A0A925D3K1-F1
#
_cell.length_a   1.000
_cell.length_b   1.000
_cell.length_c   1.000
_cell.angle_alpha   90.00
_cell.angle_beta   90.00
_cell.angle_gamma   90.00
#
_symmetry.space_group_name_H-M   'P 1'
#
loop_
_entity.id
_entity.type
_entity.pdbx_description
1 polymer ?
#
loop_
_entity_poly.entity_id
_entity_poly.type
_entity_poly.pdbx_seq_one_letter_code
_entity_poly.pdbx_strand_id
1 'polypeptide(L)'
;MVNISLSGEDIFLLTNRNYYVIDALYVDKLRERHSEIDWTNAENSIRNTIFPFSDAPFAIISFQQTNRNICAFPLNKIKKNPGDKIDEKSFSTDTGLILFIAQLILRDFIAHFNYAIFVEDIEGLGVQKWARIQRRYGDNECAAILSQGVYGNSEFDGSGMFRIEA
;
A
#
# COMPACT_ATOMS: atom_id res chain seq x y z
N MET A 1 -11.90 -3.30 -13.84
CA MET A 1 -11.46 -1.89 -13.73
C MET A 1 -10.03 -1.91 -13.20
N VAL A 2 -9.15 -0.99 -13.58
CA VAL A 2 -7.77 -0.99 -13.06
C VAL A 2 -7.74 -0.13 -11.79
N ASN A 3 -7.46 -0.72 -10.64
CA ASN A 3 -7.57 -0.08 -9.32
C ASN A 3 -6.25 0.60 -8.95
N ILE A 4 -5.94 1.67 -9.66
CA ILE A 4 -4.76 2.50 -9.44
C ILE A 4 -5.21 3.95 -9.45
N SER A 5 -4.66 4.74 -8.53
CA SER A 5 -4.83 6.20 -8.49
C SER A 5 -3.56 6.86 -9.01
N LEU A 6 -3.66 7.54 -10.16
CA LEU A 6 -2.56 8.28 -10.79
C LEU A 6 -2.73 9.79 -10.69
N SER A 7 -3.96 10.26 -10.49
CA SER A 7 -4.32 11.66 -10.53
C SER A 7 -5.34 12.01 -9.44
N GLY A 8 -5.33 11.26 -8.33
CA GLY A 8 -6.09 11.60 -7.12
C GLY A 8 -7.47 10.97 -7.05
N GLU A 9 -7.81 10.15 -8.03
CA GLU A 9 -9.03 9.36 -8.03
C GLU A 9 -9.07 8.39 -6.85
N ASP A 10 -10.26 8.15 -6.32
CA ASP A 10 -10.48 7.16 -5.28
C ASP A 10 -10.09 5.76 -5.76
N ILE A 11 -9.52 4.97 -4.86
CA ILE A 11 -9.34 3.53 -5.08
C ILE A 11 -10.53 2.75 -4.50
N PHE A 12 -10.74 1.53 -4.96
CA PHE A 12 -11.86 0.69 -4.54
C PHE A 12 -11.37 -0.53 -3.77
N LEU A 13 -11.81 -0.70 -2.54
CA LEU A 13 -11.36 -1.79 -1.66
C LEU A 13 -12.56 -2.65 -1.24
N LEU A 14 -12.35 -3.96 -1.11
CA LEU A 14 -13.36 -4.83 -0.51
C LEU A 14 -13.56 -4.49 0.96
N THR A 15 -14.82 -4.53 1.41
CA THR A 15 -15.18 -4.38 2.82
C THR A 15 -14.94 -5.68 3.60
N ASN A 16 -14.86 -5.58 4.92
CA ASN A 16 -14.60 -6.70 5.83
C ASN A 16 -13.28 -7.43 5.51
N ARG A 17 -12.30 -6.65 5.02
CA ARG A 17 -10.92 -7.06 4.77
C ARG A 17 -9.97 -6.16 5.55
N ASN A 18 -8.81 -6.71 5.88
CA ASN A 18 -7.66 -5.95 6.34
C ASN A 18 -6.70 -5.73 5.18
N TYR A 19 -6.18 -4.51 5.07
CA TYR A 19 -5.18 -4.14 4.07
C TYR A 19 -3.90 -3.68 4.75
N TYR A 20 -2.79 -4.15 4.22
CA TYR A 20 -1.48 -3.55 4.44
C TYR A 20 -1.37 -2.35 3.52
N VAL A 21 -0.98 -1.21 4.08
CA VAL A 21 -0.66 0.01 3.35
C VAL A 21 0.83 0.24 3.49
N ILE A 22 1.55 0.09 2.37
CA ILE A 22 3.00 -0.02 2.37
C ILE A 22 3.57 0.60 1.09
N ASP A 23 4.74 1.22 1.21
CA ASP A 23 5.49 1.70 0.06
C ASP A 23 5.93 0.54 -0.84
N ALA A 24 5.81 0.70 -2.16
CA ALA A 24 6.17 -0.34 -3.11
C ALA A 24 7.65 -0.75 -3.06
N LEU A 25 8.56 0.16 -2.71
CA LEU A 25 9.98 -0.17 -2.48
C LEU A 25 10.15 -1.07 -1.25
N TYR A 26 9.31 -0.89 -0.23
CA TYR A 26 9.35 -1.72 0.97
C TYR A 26 8.82 -3.12 0.70
N VAL A 27 7.84 -3.25 -0.22
CA VAL A 27 7.41 -4.57 -0.72
C VAL A 27 8.55 -5.28 -1.43
N ASP A 28 9.40 -4.57 -2.17
CA ASP A 28 10.56 -5.19 -2.83
C ASP A 28 11.59 -5.70 -1.82
N LYS A 29 11.85 -4.92 -0.77
CA LYS A 29 12.70 -5.37 0.35
C LYS A 29 12.11 -6.60 1.06
N LEU A 30 10.79 -6.66 1.19
CA LEU A 30 10.11 -7.85 1.72
C LEU A 30 10.25 -9.06 0.80
N ARG A 31 10.24 -8.85 -0.52
CA ARG A 31 10.47 -9.92 -1.49
C ARG A 31 11.87 -10.50 -1.33
N GLU A 32 12.89 -9.63 -1.28
CA GLU A 32 14.30 -10.04 -1.13
C GLU A 32 14.55 -10.86 0.14
N ARG A 33 13.82 -10.54 1.21
CA ARG A 33 13.96 -11.17 2.53
C ARG A 33 12.76 -12.04 2.91
N HIS A 34 11.96 -12.48 1.94
CA HIS A 34 10.70 -13.21 2.16
C HIS A 34 10.90 -14.48 3.02
N SER A 35 12.06 -15.14 2.91
CA SER A 35 12.39 -16.34 3.68
C SER A 35 12.62 -16.09 5.18
N GLU A 36 12.85 -14.84 5.58
CA GLU A 36 13.06 -14.45 6.98
C GLU A 36 11.75 -14.12 7.70
N ILE A 37 10.63 -14.05 6.96
CA ILE A 37 9.33 -13.65 7.52
C ILE A 37 8.65 -14.86 8.16
N ASP A 38 8.35 -14.77 9.45
CA ASP A 38 7.41 -15.67 10.11
C ASP A 38 5.98 -15.30 9.75
N TRP A 39 5.41 -16.02 8.78
CA TRP A 39 4.05 -15.79 8.29
C TRP A 39 2.95 -16.09 9.32
N THR A 40 3.25 -16.80 10.41
CA THR A 40 2.28 -16.98 11.51
C THR A 40 2.16 -15.74 12.38
N ASN A 41 3.17 -14.86 12.34
CA ASN A 41 3.24 -13.60 13.05
C ASN A 41 3.82 -12.49 12.15
N ALA A 42 3.24 -12.36 10.95
CA ALA A 42 3.81 -11.57 9.87
C ALA A 42 4.05 -10.11 10.28
N GLU A 43 3.12 -9.47 10.98
CA GLU A 43 3.22 -8.06 11.37
C GLU A 43 4.45 -7.79 12.23
N ASN A 44 4.62 -8.57 13.29
CA ASN A 44 5.77 -8.43 14.19
C ASN A 44 7.07 -8.84 13.50
N SER A 45 7.05 -9.90 12.68
CA SER A 45 8.23 -10.33 11.94
C SER A 45 8.69 -9.27 10.94
N ILE A 46 7.78 -8.65 10.20
CA ILE A 46 8.11 -7.58 9.25
C ILE A 46 8.70 -6.37 10.00
N ARG A 47 8.05 -5.91 11.08
CA ARG A 47 8.52 -4.76 11.85
C ARG A 47 9.88 -5.01 12.51
N ASN A 48 10.05 -6.15 13.18
CA ASN A 48 11.22 -6.38 14.03
C ASN A 48 12.40 -7.05 13.29
N THR A 49 12.14 -7.78 12.21
CA THR A 49 13.19 -8.50 11.45
C THR A 49 13.56 -7.78 10.17
N ILE A 50 12.58 -7.30 9.40
CA ILE A 50 12.82 -6.69 8.09
C ILE A 50 13.09 -5.18 8.21
N PHE A 51 12.35 -4.51 9.09
CA PHE A 51 12.42 -3.06 9.29
C PHE A 51 12.69 -2.62 10.74
N PRO A 52 13.73 -3.16 11.43
CA PRO A 52 13.96 -2.88 12.85
C PRO A 52 14.25 -1.41 13.20
N PHE A 53 14.56 -0.59 12.19
CA PHE A 53 14.90 0.82 12.34
C PHE A 53 13.88 1.76 11.68
N SER A 54 12.74 1.24 11.22
CA SER A 54 11.64 2.05 10.69
C SER A 54 10.55 2.14 11.74
N ASP A 55 10.12 3.35 12.09
CA ASP A 55 9.05 3.52 13.07
C ASP A 55 7.71 3.00 12.55
N ALA A 56 7.45 3.16 11.25
CA ALA A 56 6.18 2.86 10.62
C ALA A 56 6.35 2.28 9.20
N PRO A 57 6.91 1.08 9.02
CA PRO A 57 7.15 0.52 7.68
C PRO A 57 5.86 0.25 6.90
N PHE A 58 4.74 0.05 7.59
CA PHE A 58 3.42 -0.12 6.99
C PHE A 58 2.32 0.21 8.00
N ALA A 59 1.13 0.51 7.48
CA ALA A 59 -0.10 0.61 8.24
C ALA A 59 -1.01 -0.58 7.97
N ILE A 60 -1.93 -0.84 8.91
CA ILE A 60 -3.02 -1.80 8.72
C ILE A 60 -4.34 -1.06 8.86
N ILE A 61 -5.22 -1.25 7.88
CA ILE A 61 -6.55 -0.67 7.89
C ILE A 61 -7.61 -1.73 7.65
N SER A 62 -8.79 -1.52 8.23
CA SER A 62 -9.96 -2.34 7.99
C SER A 62 -11.15 -1.44 7.65
N PHE A 63 -11.99 -1.91 6.72
CA PHE A 63 -13.23 -1.23 6.35
C PHE A 63 -14.40 -2.08 6.78
N GLN A 64 -15.06 -1.71 7.88
CA GLN A 64 -16.29 -2.37 8.28
C GLN A 64 -17.47 -1.71 7.58
N GLN A 65 -18.16 -2.46 6.73
CA GLN A 65 -19.41 -2.03 6.11
C GLN A 65 -20.34 -3.21 5.98
N THR A 66 -21.58 -3.04 6.44
CA THR A 66 -22.59 -4.10 6.52
C THR A 66 -23.37 -4.28 5.22
N ASN A 67 -23.48 -3.25 4.39
CA ASN A 67 -24.43 -3.21 3.27
C ASN A 67 -23.79 -3.19 1.87
N ARG A 68 -22.45 -3.17 1.78
CA ARG A 68 -21.71 -3.15 0.50
C ARG A 68 -20.46 -4.01 0.60
N ASN A 69 -20.13 -4.70 -0.49
CA ASN A 69 -18.92 -5.53 -0.59
C ASN A 69 -17.68 -4.74 -1.05
N ILE A 70 -17.88 -3.55 -1.64
CA ILE A 70 -16.82 -2.67 -2.14
C ILE A 70 -17.06 -1.26 -1.58
N CYS A 71 -16.00 -0.60 -1.14
CA CYS A 71 -15.99 0.77 -0.65
C CYS A 71 -14.97 1.60 -1.43
N ALA A 72 -15.35 2.83 -1.79
CA ALA A 72 -14.40 3.81 -2.30
C ALA A 72 -13.57 4.35 -1.13
N PHE A 73 -12.25 4.35 -1.29
CA PHE A 73 -11.31 4.96 -0.35
C PHE A 73 -10.85 6.31 -0.91
N PRO A 74 -11.29 7.41 -0.29
CA PRO A 74 -10.88 8.74 -0.73
C PRO A 74 -9.46 9.04 -0.25
N LEU A 75 -8.63 9.51 -1.17
CA LEU A 75 -7.20 9.78 -0.91
C LEU A 75 -6.97 10.88 0.13
N ASN A 76 -7.95 11.76 0.34
CA ASN A 76 -7.89 12.80 1.37
C ASN A 76 -7.81 12.25 2.81
N LYS A 77 -8.05 10.95 3.01
CA LYS A 77 -7.82 10.25 4.29
C LYS A 77 -6.35 9.97 4.59
N ILE A 78 -5.47 10.08 3.60
CA ILE A 78 -4.02 9.98 3.80
C ILE A 78 -3.53 11.37 4.21
N LYS A 79 -3.19 11.52 5.49
CA LYS A 79 -2.73 12.78 6.08
C LYS A 79 -1.27 12.70 6.46
N LYS A 80 -0.54 13.81 6.29
CA LYS A 80 0.85 13.88 6.75
C LYS A 80 0.86 13.76 8.26
N ASN A 81 1.63 12.82 8.81
CA ASN A 81 1.76 12.65 10.24
C ASN A 81 2.89 13.55 10.75
N PRO A 82 2.60 14.59 11.57
CA PRO A 82 3.63 15.51 12.07
C PRO A 82 4.60 14.86 13.08
N GLY A 83 4.43 13.59 13.42
CA GLY A 83 5.40 12.81 14.21
C GLY A 83 5.05 12.69 15.70
N ASP A 84 3.99 13.32 16.18
CA ASP A 84 3.64 13.31 17.61
C ASP A 84 3.03 11.97 18.08
N LYS A 85 2.42 11.19 17.18
CA LYS A 85 1.83 9.88 17.48
C LYS A 85 1.97 8.92 16.30
N ILE A 86 2.84 7.93 16.45
CA ILE A 86 2.99 6.80 15.53
C ILE A 86 2.14 5.66 16.06
N ASP A 87 1.27 5.11 15.21
CA ASP A 87 0.40 3.97 15.54
C ASP A 87 0.21 3.03 14.35
N GLU A 88 -0.65 2.03 14.50
CA GLU A 88 -0.93 1.00 13.48
C GLU A 88 -1.49 1.55 12.15
N LYS A 89 -2.00 2.80 12.15
CA LYS A 89 -2.50 3.48 10.95
C LYS A 89 -1.46 4.39 10.30
N SER A 90 -0.27 4.47 10.89
CA SER A 90 0.83 5.26 10.40
C SER A 90 1.72 4.42 9.49
N PHE A 91 2.21 5.03 8.40
CA PHE A 91 3.14 4.40 7.47
C PHE A 91 4.13 5.43 6.91
N SER A 92 5.31 4.97 6.56
CA SER A 92 6.35 5.75 5.89
C SER A 92 6.37 5.41 4.40
N THR A 93 6.73 6.41 3.60
CA THR A 93 6.98 6.26 2.17
C THR A 93 8.26 6.99 1.76
N ASP A 94 8.99 6.39 0.83
CA ASP A 94 10.18 6.96 0.22
C ASP A 94 9.96 7.30 -1.26
N THR A 95 8.99 6.65 -1.90
CA THR A 95 8.78 6.72 -3.36
C THR A 95 7.50 7.43 -3.76
N GLY A 96 6.55 7.57 -2.83
CA GLY A 96 5.22 8.07 -3.13
C GLY A 96 4.34 7.04 -3.86
N LEU A 97 4.82 5.82 -4.09
CA LEU A 97 4.01 4.73 -4.63
C LEU A 97 3.54 3.82 -3.49
N ILE A 98 2.27 3.95 -3.12
CA ILE A 98 1.67 3.21 -2.01
C ILE A 98 0.83 2.07 -2.55
N LEU A 99 0.98 0.90 -1.94
CA LEU A 99 0.20 -0.28 -2.26
C LEU A 99 -0.74 -0.60 -1.09
N PHE A 100 -1.99 -0.87 -1.45
CA PHE A 100 -2.98 -1.46 -0.56
C PHE A 100 -3.06 -2.93 -0.93
N ILE A 101 -2.73 -3.82 0.00
CA ILE A 101 -2.63 -5.26 -0.26
C ILE A 101 -3.48 -5.99 0.78
N ALA A 102 -4.51 -6.71 0.35
CA ALA A 102 -5.32 -7.49 1.27
C ALA A 102 -4.45 -8.52 2.00
N GLN A 103 -4.65 -8.66 3.31
CA GLN A 103 -3.87 -9.56 4.16
C GLN A 103 -3.84 -11.00 3.64
N LEU A 104 -4.93 -11.48 3.02
CA LEU A 104 -5.04 -12.83 2.48
C LEU A 104 -4.11 -13.12 1.30
N ILE A 105 -3.75 -12.10 0.52
CA ILE A 105 -2.89 -12.25 -0.65
C ILE A 105 -1.45 -11.80 -0.38
N LEU A 106 -1.18 -11.18 0.78
CA LEU A 106 0.07 -10.50 1.10
C LEU A 106 1.31 -11.35 0.78
N ARG A 107 1.33 -12.60 1.26
CA ARG A 107 2.47 -13.51 1.08
C ARG A 107 2.76 -13.79 -0.39
N ASP A 108 1.74 -14.16 -1.16
CA ASP A 108 1.92 -14.45 -2.59
C ASP A 108 2.24 -13.18 -3.37
N PHE A 109 1.62 -12.05 -3.00
CA PHE A 109 1.88 -10.76 -3.62
C PHE A 109 3.35 -10.36 -3.47
N ILE A 110 3.89 -10.41 -2.25
CA ILE A 110 5.31 -10.08 -1.98
C ILE A 110 6.25 -10.97 -2.80
N ALA A 111 5.95 -12.27 -2.93
CA ALA A 111 6.80 -13.19 -3.69
C ALA A 111 6.89 -12.85 -5.19
N HIS A 112 5.91 -12.13 -5.75
CA HIS A 112 5.80 -11.88 -7.19
C HIS A 112 5.91 -10.41 -7.60
N PHE A 113 5.72 -9.48 -6.66
CA PHE A 113 5.83 -8.06 -6.95
C PHE A 113 7.29 -7.64 -7.07
N ASN A 114 7.66 -6.96 -8.16
CA ASN A 114 9.01 -6.46 -8.38
C ASN A 114 8.92 -4.96 -8.65
N TYR A 115 9.46 -4.15 -7.73
CA TYR A 115 9.38 -2.70 -7.80
C TYR A 115 10.15 -2.14 -9.00
N ALA A 116 11.37 -2.61 -9.26
CA ALA A 116 12.18 -2.16 -10.40
C ALA A 116 11.42 -2.36 -11.72
N ILE A 117 10.83 -3.55 -11.92
CA ILE A 117 10.01 -3.84 -13.09
C ILE A 117 8.78 -2.93 -13.14
N PHE A 118 8.20 -2.56 -12.00
CA PHE A 118 7.02 -1.70 -11.96
C PHE A 118 7.34 -0.25 -12.36
N VAL A 119 8.44 0.32 -11.85
CA VAL A 119 8.78 1.74 -11.99
C VAL A 119 9.45 2.11 -13.31
N GLU A 120 10.17 1.19 -13.96
CA GLU A 120 10.80 1.42 -15.27
C GLU A 120 9.82 1.94 -16.36
N ASP A 121 8.51 1.84 -16.14
CA ASP A 121 7.46 2.03 -17.15
C ASP A 121 6.22 2.82 -16.65
N ILE A 122 6.32 3.56 -15.55
CA ILE A 122 5.16 4.25 -14.93
C ILE A 122 4.47 5.26 -15.87
N GLU A 123 5.17 5.83 -16.86
CA GLU A 123 4.63 6.80 -17.84
C GLU A 123 3.82 6.15 -18.99
N GLY A 124 2.88 5.25 -18.67
CA GLY A 124 1.85 4.75 -19.59
C GLY A 124 1.72 3.22 -19.67
N LEU A 125 2.80 2.47 -19.40
CA LEU A 125 2.82 1.01 -19.33
C LEU A 125 2.51 0.48 -17.91
N GLY A 126 2.68 1.32 -16.89
CA GLY A 126 2.38 1.01 -15.49
C GLY A 126 0.95 0.54 -15.24
N VAL A 127 -0.04 1.14 -15.91
CA VAL A 127 -1.46 0.71 -15.83
C VAL A 127 -1.65 -0.72 -16.33
N GLN A 128 -0.99 -1.09 -17.43
CA GLN A 128 -1.09 -2.46 -17.96
C GLN A 128 -0.38 -3.46 -17.06
N LYS A 129 0.78 -3.10 -16.49
CA LYS A 129 1.50 -3.92 -15.52
C LYS A 129 0.67 -4.13 -14.26
N TRP A 130 0.08 -3.06 -13.72
CA TRP A 130 -0.83 -3.14 -12.58
C TRP A 130 -2.04 -4.02 -12.89
N ALA A 131 -2.68 -3.83 -14.06
CA ALA A 131 -3.80 -4.67 -14.47
C ALA A 131 -3.45 -6.17 -14.53
N ARG A 132 -2.20 -6.54 -14.86
CA ARG A 132 -1.74 -7.95 -14.81
C ARG A 132 -1.62 -8.45 -13.38
N ILE A 133 -1.08 -7.64 -12.47
CA ILE A 133 -1.02 -7.95 -11.03
C ILE A 133 -2.43 -8.15 -10.49
N GLN A 134 -3.35 -7.23 -10.76
CA GLN A 134 -4.73 -7.32 -10.29
C GLN A 134 -5.46 -8.55 -10.82
N ARG A 135 -5.30 -8.91 -12.09
CA ARG A 135 -5.92 -10.13 -12.65
C ARG A 135 -5.54 -11.41 -11.91
N ARG A 136 -4.35 -11.46 -11.31
CA ARG A 136 -3.91 -12.63 -10.53
C ARG A 136 -4.69 -12.79 -9.22
N TYR A 137 -5.08 -11.69 -8.60
CA TYR A 137 -5.65 -11.69 -7.24
C TYR A 137 -7.13 -11.33 -7.18
N GLY A 138 -7.62 -10.56 -8.14
CA GLY A 138 -8.94 -9.95 -8.17
C GLY A 138 -8.85 -8.42 -8.16
N ASP A 139 -9.80 -7.78 -8.86
CA ASP A 139 -9.80 -6.33 -9.14
C ASP A 139 -9.71 -5.43 -7.90
N ASN A 140 -10.10 -5.90 -6.71
CA ASN A 140 -10.18 -5.08 -5.49
C ASN A 140 -9.44 -5.69 -4.28
N GLU A 141 -8.68 -6.77 -4.47
CA GLU A 141 -7.84 -7.35 -3.41
C GLU A 141 -6.53 -6.55 -3.24
N CYS A 142 -6.18 -5.74 -4.24
CA CYS A 142 -5.10 -4.77 -4.15
C CYS A 142 -5.42 -3.48 -4.90
N ALA A 143 -4.82 -2.38 -4.45
CA ALA A 143 -4.84 -1.09 -5.12
C ALA A 143 -3.45 -0.43 -5.07
N ALA A 144 -3.20 0.51 -5.98
CA ALA A 144 -1.99 1.32 -5.97
C ALA A 144 -2.34 2.81 -5.99
N ILE A 145 -1.53 3.64 -5.34
CA ILE A 145 -1.66 5.09 -5.36
C ILE A 145 -0.29 5.66 -5.69
N LEU A 146 -0.22 6.53 -6.69
CA LEU A 146 0.96 7.34 -6.97
C LEU A 146 0.75 8.74 -6.40
N SER A 147 1.75 9.23 -5.66
CA SER A 147 1.78 10.60 -5.17
C SER A 147 1.69 11.57 -6.33
N GLN A 148 0.86 12.60 -6.17
CA GLN A 148 0.81 13.71 -7.11
C GLN A 148 1.98 14.70 -6.95
N GLY A 149 2.88 14.45 -6.00
CA GLY A 149 3.95 15.36 -5.62
C GLY A 149 3.43 16.70 -5.07
N VAL A 150 4.35 17.66 -4.97
CA VAL A 150 4.13 18.99 -4.36
C VAL A 150 3.08 19.84 -5.10
N TYR A 151 2.74 19.48 -6.35
CA TYR A 151 1.78 20.20 -7.18
C TYR A 151 0.35 19.64 -7.14
N GLY A 152 0.13 18.53 -6.43
CA GLY A 152 -1.21 17.98 -6.21
C GLY A 152 -1.97 18.69 -5.10
N ASN A 153 -3.31 18.70 -5.18
CA ASN A 153 -4.18 19.21 -4.11
C ASN A 153 -4.24 18.29 -2.87
N SER A 154 -3.32 17.32 -2.74
CA SER A 154 -3.24 16.35 -1.66
C SER A 154 -1.98 16.57 -0.82
N GLU A 155 -2.07 16.38 0.49
CA GLU A 155 -0.90 16.43 1.41
C GLU A 155 0.14 15.33 1.16
N PHE A 156 -0.17 14.36 0.29
CA PHE A 156 0.68 13.23 -0.05
C PHE A 156 1.76 13.65 -1.06
N ASP A 157 2.90 14.16 -0.56
CA ASP A 157 3.99 14.78 -1.33
C ASP A 157 5.16 13.84 -1.69
N GLY A 158 4.98 12.53 -1.50
CA GLY A 158 5.85 11.49 -2.07
C GLY A 158 6.94 10.94 -1.14
N SER A 159 7.23 11.61 -0.02
CA SER A 159 8.10 11.04 1.02
C SER A 159 7.73 11.52 2.41
N GLY A 160 8.00 10.69 3.41
CA GLY A 160 7.77 11.00 4.81
C GLY A 160 6.76 10.06 5.47
N MET A 161 6.26 10.48 6.64
CA MET A 161 5.34 9.70 7.42
C MET A 161 3.91 10.21 7.26
N PHE A 162 3.00 9.28 7.05
CA PHE A 162 1.58 9.53 6.84
C PHE A 162 0.75 8.69 7.79
N ARG A 163 -0.50 9.07 7.95
CA ARG A 163 -1.49 8.38 8.76
C ARG A 163 -2.79 8.28 7.98
N ILE A 164 -3.46 7.14 8.10
CA ILE A 164 -4.80 6.95 7.53
C ILE A 164 -5.86 7.32 8.57
N GLU A 165 -6.69 8.30 8.21
CA GLU A 165 -7.83 8.73 9.02
C GLU A 165 -9.07 7.86 8.78
N ALA A 166 -9.91 7.77 9.82
CA ALA A 166 -11.14 6.98 9.81
C ALA A 166 -12.23 7.61 8.92
#